data_AF-A0A3C1E0P1-F1
#
_entry.id   AF-A0A3C1E0P1-F1
#
_cell.length_a   1.000
_cell.length_b   1.000
_cell.length_c   1.000
_cell.angle_alpha   90.00
_cell.angle_beta   90.00
_cell.angle_gamma   90.00
#
_symmetry.space_group_name_H-M   'P 1'
#
loop_
_entity.id
_entity.type
_entity.pdbx_description
1 polymer ?
#
loop_
_entity_poly.entity_id
_entity_poly.type
_entity_poly.pdbx_seq_one_letter_code
_entity_poly.pdbx_strand_id
1 'polypeptide(L)' 'ATLTLLGGVLGVVAAVIGAQFPINGTQPVILSYSIPLALGVSVAIGIFFGVYPAARAAAMRPIQALRAI' A
#
# COMPACT_ATOMS: atom_id res chain seq x y z
N ALA A 1 7.08 6.18 3.13
CA ALA A 1 6.07 7.13 2.62
C ALA A 1 6.09 7.26 1.11
N THR A 2 7.25 7.49 0.48
CA THR A 2 7.39 7.59 -0.99
C THR A 2 6.96 6.30 -1.71
N LEU A 3 7.40 5.13 -1.25
CA LEU A 3 7.05 3.83 -1.86
C LEU A 3 5.55 3.51 -1.77
N THR A 4 4.91 3.85 -0.64
CA THR A 4 3.47 3.66 -0.41
C THR A 4 2.62 4.63 -1.24
N LEU A 5 3.10 5.86 -1.44
CA LEU A 5 2.46 6.84 -2.33
C LEU A 5 2.52 6.38 -3.78
N LEU A 6 3.70 5.94 -4.24
CA LEU A 6 3.91 5.40 -5.58
C LEU A 6 3.06 4.14 -5.83
N GLY A 7 3.09 3.19 -4.90
CA GLY A 7 2.27 1.97 -4.99
C GLY A 7 0.77 2.27 -4.99
N GLY A 8 0.31 3.23 -4.18
CA GLY A 8 -1.09 3.66 -4.13
C GLY A 8 -1.56 4.28 -5.45
N VAL A 9 -0.77 5.20 -6.02
CA VAL A 9 -1.10 5.84 -7.31
C VAL A 9 -1.11 4.81 -8.44
N LEU A 10 -0.08 3.96 -8.53
CA LEU A 10 -0.02 2.89 -9.55
C LEU A 10 -1.18 1.90 -9.40
N GLY A 11 -1.56 1.56 -8.16
CA GLY A 11 -2.69 0.68 -7.88
C GLY A 11 -4.03 1.25 -8.33
N VAL A 12 -4.27 2.55 -8.08
CA VAL A 12 -5.50 3.22 -8.55
C VAL A 12 -5.55 3.27 -10.07
N VAL A 13 -4.45 3.62 -10.73
CA VAL A 13 -4.39 3.67 -12.20
C VAL A 13 -4.67 2.29 -12.80
N ALA A 14 -4.05 1.23 -12.27
CA ALA A 14 -4.29 -0.13 -12.72
C ALA A 14 -5.74 -0.58 -12.47
N ALA A 15 -6.34 -0.20 -11.35
CA ALA A 15 -7.74 -0.52 -11.03
C ALA A 15 -8.72 0.17 -11.99
N VAL A 16 -8.49 1.44 -12.33
CA VAL A 16 -9.33 2.18 -13.28
C VAL A 16 -9.23 1.59 -14.68
N ILE A 17 -8.02 1.26 -15.13
CA ILE A 17 -7.80 0.64 -16.45
C ILE A 17 -8.42 -0.76 -16.48
N GLY A 18 -8.20 -1.57 -15.44
CA GLY A 18 -8.74 -2.93 -15.37
C GLY A 18 -10.27 -2.98 -15.32
N ALA A 19 -10.91 -2.00 -14.69
CA ALA A 19 -12.37 -1.92 -14.64
C ALA A 19 -13.03 -1.58 -15.99
N GLN A 20 -12.27 -1.04 -16.95
CA GLN A 20 -12.77 -0.73 -18.29
C GLN A 20 -12.90 -1.99 -19.16
N PHE A 21 -12.20 -3.07 -18.81
CA PHE A 21 -12.24 -4.32 -19.58
C PHE A 21 -13.21 -5.31 -18.92
N PRO A 22 -14.19 -5.83 -19.68
CA PRO A 22 -15.08 -6.86 -19.17
C PRO A 22 -14.29 -8.16 -18.95
N ILE A 23 -14.31 -8.67 -17.72
CA ILE A 23 -13.71 -9.95 -17.38
C ILE A 23 -14.84 -10.97 -17.36
N ASN A 24 -14.77 -11.98 -18.25
CA ASN A 24 -15.75 -13.06 -18.36
C ASN A 24 -17.22 -12.59 -18.47
N GLY A 25 -17.48 -11.51 -19.23
CA GLY A 25 -18.84 -11.00 -19.44
C GLY A 25 -19.46 -10.25 -18.24
N THR A 26 -18.72 -10.10 -17.14
CA THR A 26 -19.14 -9.30 -15.98
C THR A 26 -18.46 -7.93 -16.06
N GLN A 27 -19.26 -6.85 -16.01
CA GLN A 27 -18.73 -5.48 -15.96
C GLN A 27 -18.35 -5.12 -14.51
N PRO A 28 -17.07 -4.80 -14.24
CA PRO A 28 -16.66 -4.39 -12.90
C PRO A 28 -17.32 -3.05 -12.52
N VAL A 29 -18.19 -3.07 -11.51
CA VAL A 29 -18.80 -1.84 -10.99
C VAL A 29 -17.91 -1.28 -9.89
N ILE A 30 -17.33 -0.10 -10.14
CA ILE A 30 -16.59 0.64 -9.12
C ILE A 30 -17.58 1.48 -8.31
N LEU A 31 -17.75 1.15 -7.03
CA LEU A 31 -18.53 2.00 -6.12
C LEU A 31 -17.63 3.10 -5.55
N SER A 32 -18.19 4.31 -5.44
CA SER A 32 -17.45 5.52 -5.06
C SER A 32 -16.80 5.43 -3.68
N TYR A 33 -17.39 4.65 -2.75
CA TYR A 33 -16.83 4.41 -1.42
C TYR A 33 -15.67 3.41 -1.42
N SER A 34 -15.55 2.57 -2.45
CA SER A 34 -14.51 1.54 -2.53
C SER A 34 -13.12 2.15 -2.72
N ILE A 35 -13.03 3.27 -3.43
CA ILE A 35 -11.78 3.99 -3.70
C ILE A 35 -11.13 4.53 -2.41
N PRO A 36 -11.81 5.34 -1.58
CA PRO A 36 -11.21 5.83 -0.34
C PRO A 36 -10.93 4.71 0.67
N LEU A 37 -11.73 3.63 0.70
CA LEU A 37 -11.46 2.46 1.54
C LEU A 37 -10.19 1.73 1.09
N ALA A 38 -10.06 1.45 -0.22
CA ALA A 38 -8.88 0.78 -0.75
C ALA A 38 -7.60 1.60 -0.52
N LEU A 39 -7.67 2.91 -0.72
CA LEU A 39 -6.56 3.82 -0.41
C LEU A 39 -6.25 3.86 1.09
N GLY A 40 -7.26 3.94 1.94
CA GLY A 40 -7.10 3.92 3.40
C GLY A 40 -6.41 2.65 3.88
N VAL A 41 -6.82 1.49 3.39
CA VAL A 41 -6.19 0.19 3.70
C VAL A 41 -4.74 0.14 3.18
N SER A 42 -4.48 0.58 1.95
CA SER A 42 -3.13 0.61 1.38
C SER A 42 -2.17 1.48 2.21
N VAL A 43 -2.62 2.67 2.61
CA VAL A 43 -1.84 3.58 3.46
C VAL A 43 -1.64 2.98 4.85
N ALA A 44 -2.68 2.42 5.47
CA ALA A 44 -2.60 1.82 6.79
C ALA A 44 -1.59 0.66 6.83
N ILE A 45 -1.65 -0.25 5.85
CA ILE A 45 -0.69 -1.36 5.72
C ILE A 45 0.72 -0.80 5.51
N GLY A 46 0.87 0.16 4.61
CA GLY A 46 2.16 0.81 4.32
C GLY A 46 2.80 1.47 5.54
N ILE A 47 2.00 2.14 6.37
CA ILE A 47 2.45 2.74 7.63
C ILE A 47 2.77 1.65 8.64
N PHE A 48 1.92 0.64 8.80
CA PHE A 48 2.12 -0.43 9.77
C PHE A 48 3.44 -1.16 9.52
N PHE A 49 3.67 -1.63 8.28
CA PHE A 49 4.90 -2.33 7.91
C PHE A 49 6.11 -1.42 7.68
N GLY A 50 5.94 -0.10 7.61
CA GLY A 50 7.06 0.84 7.53
C GLY A 50 7.52 1.30 8.92
N VAL A 51 6.58 1.75 9.75
CA VAL A 51 6.87 2.39 11.03
C VAL A 51 7.17 1.37 12.11
N TYR A 52 6.43 0.25 12.19
CA TYR A 52 6.67 -0.77 13.20
C TYR A 52 8.11 -1.34 13.17
N PRO A 53 8.65 -1.80 12.02
CA PRO A 53 10.03 -2.29 11.98
C PRO A 53 11.06 -1.16 12.16
N ALA A 54 10.79 0.05 11.65
CA ALA A 54 11.69 1.19 11.84
C ALA A 54 11.81 1.59 13.32
N ALA A 55 10.68 1.63 14.04
CA ALA A 55 10.65 1.90 15.48
C ALA A 55 11.39 0.80 16.26
N ARG A 56 11.20 -0.46 15.87
CA ARG A 56 11.92 -1.59 16.46
C ARG A 56 13.43 -1.50 16.19
N ALA A 57 13.86 -1.07 15.00
CA ALA A 57 15.27 -0.87 14.68
C ALA A 57 15.89 0.29 15.45
N ALA A 58 15.17 1.40 15.59
CA ALA A 58 15.62 2.58 16.35
C ALA A 58 15.77 2.30 17.86
N ALA A 59 14.99 1.36 18.41
CA ALA A 59 15.09 0.96 19.81
C ALA A 59 16.24 -0.03 20.11
N MET A 60 16.88 -0.62 19.08
CA MET A 60 18.02 -1.51 19.27
C MET A 60 19.31 -0.73 19.56
N ARG A 61 20.22 -1.34 20.32
CA ARG A 61 21.55 -0.75 20.51
C ARG A 61 22.24 -0.59 19.15
N PRO A 62 22.96 0.52 18.90
CA PRO A 62 23.52 0.82 17.58
C PRO A 62 24.37 -0.32 16.98
N ILE A 63 25.12 -1.02 17.85
CA ILE A 63 25.97 -2.16 17.48
C ILE A 63 25.13 -3.34 16.95
N GLN A 64 23.94 -3.57 17.51
CA GLN A 64 23.02 -4.63 17.05
C GLN A 64 22.33 -4.23 15.74
N ALA A 65 21.95 -2.96 15.59
CA ALA A 65 21.32 -2.46 14.36
C ALA A 65 22.28 -2.52 13.15
N LEU A 66 23.58 -2.23 13.33
CA LEU A 66 24.58 -2.32 12.27
C LEU A 66 24.92 -3.76 11.85
N ARG A 67 24.78 -4.73 12.76
CA ARG A 67 25.13 -6.14 12.50
C ARG A 67 23.98 -6.95 11.89
N ALA A 68 22.77 -6.38 11.89
CA ALA A 68 21.56 -7.00 11.34
C ALA A 68 21.34 -6.65 9.84
N ILE A 69 22.21 -5.80 9.27
CA ILE A 69 22.31 -5.48 7.84
C ILE A 69 23.20 -6.52 7.16
#